data_AF-A0A7V2W921-F1
#
_entry.id   AF-A0A7V2W921-F1
#
_cell.length_a   1.000
_cell.length_b   1.000
_cell.length_c   1.000
_cell.angle_alpha   90.00
_cell.angle_beta   90.00
_cell.angle_gamma   90.00
#
_symmetry.space_group_name_H-M   'P 1'
#
loop_
_entity.id
_entity.type
_entity.pdbx_description
1 polymer ?
#
loop_
_entity_poly.entity_id
_entity_poly.type
_entity_poly.pdbx_seq_one_letter_code
_entity_poly.pdbx_strand_id
1 'polypeptide(L)'
;PVVVVGTQTLEVGADFDLDALVTELAPLDALRQRFGRLDRRGRLGTAPAVILARKGDVAKGADDPVYGTAPATTWRWLRGLAKKGTDTVDFGIEAFRTHETPIDDGLLAPRASAPVLLPAHIDALARTSPPPAAQPDPALLLHGPRSGPAEVRIVWRTDLAEEDLADGERARAIVAALPPSSLEALDLPLAAVRDWLAGRIADLADIEGSAETTTGRARESCRVIRWRGPDGDGTGPVLPDDIRPGDTLVVPSAYGGCDRFGWNPAAREPVTDLAEEAAERQRGRLVLRLHPELAESWRDPDDARPAADLWRPVREEIEALADPDAEELVTNLLARTDLPARLRNRLELLLAHGLRLERPYGEDAAAGCVLIAKRRIAAARDRAEGEPVTETDRLSLAASVPVRLADHLDRVGERAGAFARRVGLPEELSEAVARAGRLHDLGKAEPRFQILLRGGDRLRAVDTLLAKSHRIGDPARARALAGLPAGIRHESWSVAAVDALLEDEAEALRELLLWLVGTHHGRGRPFFPPVEDPEGWEFAITLDGQAVTVPGDPGLQRLDSFWFELAERLQARFGPWQLAFLEALLRLADHRVSEEEAGG
;
A
#
# COMPACT_ATOMS: atom_id res chain seq x y z
N PRO A 1 5.82 -30.38 9.48
CA PRO A 1 4.67 -29.48 9.81
C PRO A 1 5.07 -28.06 9.46
N VAL A 2 4.16 -27.28 8.86
CA VAL A 2 4.36 -25.83 8.70
C VAL A 2 3.89 -25.19 9.99
N VAL A 3 4.75 -24.40 10.63
CA VAL A 3 4.39 -23.66 11.85
C VAL A 3 4.35 -22.19 11.49
N VAL A 4 3.20 -21.57 11.69
CA VAL A 4 3.01 -20.12 11.52
C VAL A 4 3.01 -19.50 12.91
N VAL A 5 3.90 -18.53 13.12
CA VAL A 5 3.93 -17.71 14.33
C VAL A 5 3.45 -16.33 13.92
N GLY A 6 2.44 -15.80 14.61
CA GLY A 6 1.90 -14.48 14.33
C GLY A 6 1.30 -13.83 15.57
N THR A 7 1.09 -12.52 15.47
CA THR A 7 0.46 -11.67 16.48
C THR A 7 -1.05 -11.52 16.18
N GLN A 8 -1.69 -10.49 16.73
CA GLN A 8 -3.08 -10.12 16.39
C GLN A 8 -3.33 -9.96 14.88
N THR A 9 -2.30 -9.75 14.07
CA THR A 9 -2.42 -9.63 12.61
C THR A 9 -3.09 -10.85 11.95
N LEU A 10 -2.89 -12.06 12.50
CA LEU A 10 -3.56 -13.27 12.00
C LEU A 10 -5.06 -13.30 12.33
N GLU A 11 -5.50 -12.52 13.31
CA GLU A 11 -6.91 -12.44 13.72
C GLU A 11 -7.73 -11.60 12.74
N VAL A 12 -7.17 -10.49 12.24
CA VAL A 12 -7.93 -9.44 11.54
C VAL A 12 -7.80 -9.43 10.02
N GLY A 13 -6.79 -10.09 9.43
CA GLY A 13 -6.45 -9.86 8.00
C GLY A 13 -6.35 -11.06 7.06
N ALA A 14 -6.03 -12.26 7.56
CA ALA A 14 -5.64 -13.38 6.70
C ALA A 14 -6.61 -14.58 6.76
N ASP A 15 -7.01 -15.09 5.59
CA ASP A 15 -7.91 -16.25 5.48
C ASP A 15 -7.16 -17.58 5.58
N PHE A 16 -6.61 -17.87 6.77
CA PHE A 16 -5.95 -19.13 7.07
C PHE A 16 -6.90 -20.19 7.63
N ASP A 17 -6.60 -21.43 7.29
CA ASP A 17 -7.28 -22.65 7.74
C ASP A 17 -6.20 -23.56 8.36
N LEU A 18 -6.21 -23.67 9.69
CA LEU A 18 -5.16 -24.30 10.49
C LEU A 18 -5.67 -25.57 11.19
N ASP A 19 -4.79 -26.56 11.28
CA ASP A 19 -5.13 -27.87 11.87
C ASP A 19 -5.06 -27.86 13.41
N ALA A 20 -4.26 -26.96 14.00
CA ALA A 20 -4.08 -26.81 15.44
C ALA A 20 -3.59 -25.40 15.82
N LEU A 21 -3.83 -24.98 17.07
CA LEU A 21 -3.46 -23.66 17.59
C LEU A 21 -2.80 -23.77 18.95
N VAL A 22 -1.75 -22.98 19.15
CA VAL A 22 -1.24 -22.64 20.48
C VAL A 22 -1.35 -21.12 20.62
N THR A 23 -2.04 -20.66 21.66
CA THR A 23 -2.31 -19.24 21.89
C THR A 23 -2.01 -18.88 23.33
N GLU A 24 -1.56 -17.67 23.58
CA GLU A 24 -1.63 -17.10 24.93
C GLU A 24 -3.09 -16.88 25.35
N LEU A 25 -3.29 -16.75 26.67
CA LEU A 25 -4.55 -16.36 27.26
C LEU A 25 -4.94 -14.95 26.79
N ALA A 26 -6.17 -14.81 26.29
CA ALA A 26 -6.73 -13.56 25.80
C ALA A 26 -8.22 -13.46 26.21
N PRO A 27 -8.87 -12.30 26.01
CA PRO A 27 -10.32 -12.17 26.15
C PRO A 27 -11.08 -13.12 25.21
N LEU A 28 -12.34 -13.38 25.54
CA LEU A 28 -13.18 -14.36 24.87
C LEU A 28 -13.42 -14.05 23.39
N ASP A 29 -13.58 -12.78 23.03
CA ASP A 29 -13.74 -12.31 21.66
C ASP A 29 -12.48 -12.50 20.82
N ALA A 30 -11.31 -12.18 21.37
CA ALA A 30 -10.02 -12.46 20.72
C ALA A 30 -9.80 -13.98 20.53
N LEU A 31 -10.05 -14.79 21.56
CA LEU A 31 -9.98 -16.25 21.45
C LEU A 31 -10.96 -16.80 20.40
N ARG A 32 -12.19 -16.27 20.33
CA ARG A 32 -13.16 -16.64 19.28
C ARG A 32 -12.64 -16.35 17.88
N GLN A 33 -12.01 -15.18 17.66
CA GLN A 33 -11.40 -14.85 16.37
C GLN A 33 -10.28 -15.84 16.02
N ARG A 34 -9.38 -16.13 16.97
CA ARG A 34 -8.29 -17.11 16.81
C ARG A 34 -8.82 -18.50 16.48
N PHE A 35 -9.83 -18.99 17.20
CA PHE A 35 -10.45 -20.29 16.96
C PHE A 35 -11.21 -20.36 15.64
N GLY A 36 -11.71 -19.24 15.13
CA GLY A 36 -12.31 -19.15 13.79
C GLY A 36 -11.35 -19.47 12.63
N ARG A 37 -10.05 -19.64 12.93
CA ARG A 37 -9.01 -20.09 11.98
C ARG A 37 -8.73 -21.59 12.06
N LEU A 38 -9.27 -22.29 13.06
CA LEU A 38 -9.10 -23.73 13.23
C LEU A 38 -10.15 -24.50 12.44
N ASP A 39 -9.71 -25.45 11.61
CA ASP A 39 -10.56 -26.28 10.75
C ASP A 39 -11.75 -25.48 10.16
N ARG A 40 -11.44 -24.29 9.65
CA ARG A 40 -12.42 -23.32 9.16
C ARG A 40 -13.24 -23.90 8.02
N ARG A 41 -12.64 -24.79 7.24
CA ARG A 41 -13.31 -25.51 6.14
C ARG A 41 -14.04 -26.79 6.59
N GLY A 42 -13.94 -27.17 7.86
CA GLY A 42 -14.61 -28.33 8.45
C GLY A 42 -14.15 -29.67 7.88
N ARG A 43 -12.92 -29.77 7.39
CA ARG A 43 -12.37 -30.97 6.74
C ARG A 43 -11.87 -31.99 7.75
N LEU A 44 -11.39 -31.53 8.90
CA LEU A 44 -10.86 -32.39 9.96
C LEU A 44 -11.95 -32.85 10.91
N GLY A 45 -13.06 -32.13 11.00
CA GLY A 45 -14.18 -32.36 11.91
C GLY A 45 -13.87 -31.94 13.35
N THR A 46 -12.62 -32.08 13.80
CA THR A 46 -12.15 -31.63 15.11
C THR A 46 -10.72 -31.10 15.01
N ALA A 47 -10.45 -29.93 15.59
CA ALA A 47 -9.12 -29.33 15.68
C ALA A 47 -8.79 -28.89 17.11
N PRO A 48 -7.59 -29.23 17.64
CA PRO A 48 -7.19 -28.87 19.00
C PRO A 48 -6.65 -27.44 19.10
N ALA A 49 -6.96 -26.77 20.21
CA ALA A 49 -6.35 -25.52 20.62
C ALA A 49 -5.79 -25.65 22.04
N VAL A 50 -4.61 -25.07 22.28
CA VAL A 50 -4.00 -24.99 23.61
C VAL A 50 -3.85 -23.52 24.00
N ILE A 51 -4.45 -23.15 25.13
CA ILE A 51 -4.30 -21.83 25.72
C ILE A 51 -3.20 -21.90 26.78
N LEU A 52 -2.15 -21.10 26.61
CA LEU A 52 -1.06 -20.94 27.56
C LEU A 52 -1.32 -19.73 28.45
N ALA A 53 -1.25 -19.93 29.75
CA ALA A 53 -1.36 -18.85 30.72
C ALA A 53 -0.21 -18.94 31.72
N ARG A 54 0.46 -17.82 32.01
CA ARG A 54 1.45 -17.78 33.10
C ARG A 54 0.70 -17.67 34.42
N LYS A 55 1.36 -18.06 35.51
CA LYS A 55 0.79 -17.97 36.86
C LYS A 55 0.33 -16.54 37.23
N GLY A 56 1.04 -15.52 36.73
CA GLY A 56 0.68 -14.12 36.93
C GLY A 56 -0.61 -13.71 36.22
N ASP A 57 -0.82 -14.19 34.99
CA ASP A 57 -1.95 -13.81 34.13
C ASP A 57 -3.31 -14.32 34.67
N VAL A 58 -3.28 -15.32 35.55
CA VAL A 58 -4.48 -15.95 36.16
C VAL A 58 -4.60 -15.68 37.65
N ALA A 59 -3.72 -14.86 38.21
CA ALA A 59 -3.74 -14.51 39.62
C ALA A 59 -4.96 -13.63 39.97
N LYS A 60 -5.33 -13.60 41.24
CA LYS A 60 -6.42 -12.73 41.72
C LYS A 60 -5.98 -11.26 41.58
N GLY A 61 -6.70 -10.48 40.77
CA GLY A 61 -6.35 -9.09 40.47
C GLY A 61 -5.29 -8.96 39.37
N ALA A 62 -5.05 -10.01 38.58
CA ALA A 62 -4.26 -9.90 37.36
C ALA A 62 -4.88 -8.85 36.43
N ASP A 63 -4.03 -7.94 35.97
CA ASP A 63 -4.40 -6.83 35.08
C ASP A 63 -3.44 -6.87 33.90
N ASP A 64 -3.98 -7.24 32.75
CA ASP A 64 -3.25 -7.32 31.51
C ASP A 64 -3.10 -5.90 30.91
N PRO A 65 -1.91 -5.50 30.43
CA PRO A 65 -1.69 -4.15 29.89
C PRO A 65 -2.62 -3.79 28.71
N VAL A 66 -3.07 -4.79 27.95
CA VAL A 66 -3.89 -4.64 26.73
C VAL A 66 -5.36 -4.74 27.09
N TYR A 67 -5.72 -5.78 27.83
CA TYR A 67 -7.10 -6.22 28.00
C TYR A 67 -7.62 -6.08 29.42
N GLY A 68 -6.83 -5.50 30.32
CA GLY A 68 -7.13 -5.38 31.74
C GLY A 68 -7.43 -6.73 32.37
N THR A 69 -8.53 -6.83 33.12
CA THR A 69 -8.90 -8.07 33.83
C THR A 69 -9.59 -9.13 32.97
N ALA A 70 -9.86 -8.85 31.69
CA ALA A 70 -10.66 -9.73 30.82
C ALA A 70 -10.02 -11.11 30.55
N PRO A 71 -8.70 -11.25 30.33
CA PRO A 71 -8.08 -12.56 30.14
C PRO A 71 -8.20 -13.45 31.38
N ALA A 72 -7.97 -12.90 32.59
CA ALA A 72 -8.10 -13.63 33.84
C ALA A 72 -9.55 -14.06 34.13
N THR A 73 -10.52 -13.24 33.73
CA THR A 73 -11.95 -13.58 33.82
C THR A 73 -12.32 -14.68 32.82
N THR A 74 -11.82 -14.58 31.59
CA THR A 74 -11.98 -15.62 30.55
C THR A 74 -11.40 -16.96 30.99
N TRP A 75 -10.22 -16.97 31.61
CA TRP A 75 -9.63 -18.19 32.15
C TRP A 75 -10.52 -18.86 33.20
N ARG A 76 -11.04 -18.10 34.17
CA ARG A 76 -11.94 -18.62 35.21
C ARG A 76 -13.22 -19.18 34.61
N TRP A 77 -13.77 -18.51 33.61
CA TRP A 77 -14.95 -18.97 32.89
C TRP A 77 -14.70 -20.28 32.14
N LEU A 78 -13.63 -20.38 31.35
CA LEU A 78 -13.24 -21.61 30.65
C LEU A 78 -13.01 -22.78 31.62
N ARG A 79 -12.35 -22.53 32.76
CA ARG A 79 -12.16 -23.55 33.82
C ARG A 79 -13.49 -24.02 34.43
N GLY A 80 -14.50 -23.16 34.48
CA GLY A 80 -15.85 -23.51 34.92
C GLY A 80 -16.60 -24.38 33.91
N LEU A 81 -16.32 -24.23 32.62
CA LEU A 81 -16.91 -25.01 31.53
C LEU A 81 -16.23 -26.37 31.29
N ALA A 82 -14.96 -26.49 31.68
CA ALA A 82 -14.21 -27.72 31.48
C ALA A 82 -14.92 -28.92 32.13
N LYS A 83 -15.00 -30.05 31.41
CA LYS A 83 -15.63 -31.26 31.94
C LYS A 83 -14.92 -31.72 33.22
N LYS A 84 -15.67 -32.21 34.20
CA LYS A 84 -15.10 -32.71 35.47
C LYS A 84 -14.03 -33.76 35.19
N GLY A 85 -12.79 -33.48 35.60
CA GLY A 85 -11.64 -34.37 35.43
C GLY A 85 -10.84 -34.18 34.15
N THR A 86 -11.20 -33.21 33.30
CA THR A 86 -10.41 -32.83 32.11
C THR A 86 -10.16 -31.32 32.09
N ASP A 87 -9.05 -30.91 31.48
CA ASP A 87 -8.73 -29.50 31.23
C ASP A 87 -9.15 -29.09 29.80
N THR A 88 -10.30 -29.62 29.35
CA THR A 88 -10.77 -29.51 27.96
C THR A 88 -12.18 -28.94 27.93
N VAL A 89 -12.37 -27.97 27.04
CA VAL A 89 -13.66 -27.33 26.74
C VAL A 89 -13.98 -27.63 25.28
N ASP A 90 -15.23 -28.00 24.99
CA ASP A 90 -15.71 -28.10 23.61
C ASP A 90 -16.12 -26.71 23.12
N PHE A 91 -15.35 -26.18 22.18
CA PHE A 91 -15.53 -24.85 21.63
C PHE A 91 -16.05 -24.86 20.19
N GLY A 92 -16.60 -25.99 19.72
CA GLY A 92 -17.27 -26.07 18.43
C GLY A 92 -18.50 -25.14 18.39
N ILE A 93 -18.88 -24.66 17.19
CA ILE A 93 -19.96 -23.65 17.04
C ILE A 93 -21.26 -24.05 17.72
N GLU A 94 -21.67 -25.32 17.59
CA GLU A 94 -22.89 -25.82 18.23
C GLU A 94 -22.74 -25.95 19.75
N ALA A 95 -21.61 -26.47 20.23
CA ALA A 95 -21.32 -26.52 21.66
C ALA A 95 -21.28 -25.12 22.26
N PHE A 96 -20.61 -24.16 21.61
CA PHE A 96 -20.54 -22.76 22.01
C PHE A 96 -21.93 -22.13 22.16
N ARG A 97 -22.86 -22.39 21.23
CA ARG A 97 -24.26 -21.93 21.31
C ARG A 97 -25.04 -22.51 22.50
N THR A 98 -24.68 -23.71 22.96
CA THR A 98 -25.35 -24.36 24.10
C THR A 98 -24.83 -23.90 25.47
N HIS A 99 -23.79 -23.06 25.51
CA HIS A 99 -23.35 -22.47 26.76
C HIS A 99 -24.37 -21.43 27.24
N GLU A 100 -25.32 -21.86 28.08
CA GLU A 100 -26.46 -21.08 28.58
C GLU A 100 -26.09 -19.87 29.45
N THR A 101 -24.81 -19.72 29.82
CA THR A 101 -24.38 -18.61 30.68
C THR A 101 -24.26 -17.34 29.83
N PRO A 102 -24.95 -16.25 30.16
CA PRO A 102 -24.74 -14.96 29.49
C PRO A 102 -23.25 -14.63 29.48
N ILE A 103 -22.72 -14.30 28.31
CA ILE A 103 -21.36 -13.78 28.19
C ILE A 103 -21.36 -12.43 28.91
N ASP A 104 -20.67 -12.37 30.04
CA ASP A 104 -20.41 -11.14 30.78
C ASP A 104 -19.47 -10.24 29.97
N ASP A 105 -19.71 -8.94 29.97
CA ASP A 105 -18.84 -7.94 29.33
C ASP A 105 -17.41 -8.01 29.90
N GLY A 106 -17.25 -8.47 31.15
CA GLY A 106 -15.94 -8.72 31.76
C GLY A 106 -15.10 -9.83 31.10
N LEU A 107 -15.66 -10.59 30.15
CA LEU A 107 -14.94 -11.58 29.34
C LEU A 107 -14.40 -10.98 28.03
N LEU A 108 -14.90 -9.81 27.63
CA LEU A 108 -14.62 -9.21 26.33
C LEU A 108 -13.49 -8.18 26.44
N ALA A 109 -12.81 -7.92 25.32
CA ALA A 109 -11.86 -6.82 25.25
C ALA A 109 -12.56 -5.48 25.59
N PRO A 110 -11.91 -4.58 26.34
CA PRO A 110 -12.46 -3.25 26.62
C PRO A 110 -12.79 -2.52 25.32
N ARG A 111 -14.04 -2.08 25.16
CA ARG A 111 -14.44 -1.32 23.98
C ARG A 111 -14.05 0.15 24.11
N ALA A 112 -13.40 0.68 23.08
CA ALA A 112 -13.19 2.10 22.97
C ALA A 112 -14.54 2.83 22.80
N SER A 113 -14.65 4.03 23.40
CA SER A 113 -15.85 4.86 23.32
C SER A 113 -15.90 5.60 21.97
N ALA A 114 -16.16 4.88 20.87
CA ALA A 114 -16.27 5.50 19.55
C ALA A 114 -17.62 6.22 19.33
N PRO A 115 -17.65 7.35 18.60
CA PRO A 115 -18.90 7.98 18.17
C PRO A 115 -19.69 7.06 17.24
N VAL A 116 -21.01 7.29 17.19
CA VAL A 116 -21.88 6.57 16.27
C VAL A 116 -21.64 7.05 14.83
N LEU A 117 -21.49 6.11 13.90
CA LEU A 117 -21.43 6.40 12.47
C LEU A 117 -22.80 6.89 11.98
N LEU A 118 -22.92 8.19 11.68
CA LEU A 118 -24.15 8.82 11.19
C LEU A 118 -24.27 8.72 9.66
N PRO A 119 -25.48 8.79 9.08
CA PRO A 119 -25.66 8.78 7.63
C PRO A 119 -24.81 9.82 6.89
N ALA A 120 -24.71 11.04 7.42
CA ALA A 120 -23.88 12.09 6.83
C ALA A 120 -22.38 11.73 6.79
N HIS A 121 -21.88 10.91 7.73
CA HIS A 121 -20.51 10.40 7.66
C HIS A 121 -20.35 9.41 6.51
N ILE A 122 -21.34 8.53 6.32
CA ILE A 122 -21.32 7.54 5.24
C ILE A 122 -21.39 8.24 3.87
N ASP A 123 -22.25 9.25 3.73
CA ASP A 123 -22.35 10.05 2.51
C ASP A 123 -21.03 10.75 2.17
N ALA A 124 -20.34 11.29 3.19
CA ALA A 124 -19.03 11.90 3.00
C ALA A 124 -17.94 10.88 2.61
N LEU A 125 -17.93 9.71 3.24
CA LEU A 125 -16.99 8.62 2.93
C LEU A 125 -17.25 7.97 1.57
N ALA A 126 -18.50 8.01 1.08
CA ALA A 126 -18.86 7.46 -0.22
C ALA A 126 -18.37 8.32 -1.41
N ARG A 127 -17.99 9.58 -1.16
CA ARG A 127 -17.48 10.54 -2.15
C ARG A 127 -15.94 10.51 -2.14
N THR A 128 -15.34 9.89 -3.15
CA THR A 128 -13.89 9.68 -3.26
C THR A 128 -13.22 10.62 -4.28
N SER A 129 -13.98 11.29 -5.15
CA SER A 129 -13.44 12.11 -6.24
C SER A 129 -14.30 13.37 -6.50
N PRO A 130 -13.81 14.57 -6.11
CA PRO A 130 -12.81 14.76 -5.06
C PRO A 130 -13.37 14.37 -3.67
N PRO A 131 -12.50 14.05 -2.71
CA PRO A 131 -12.91 13.91 -1.32
C PRO A 131 -13.55 15.21 -0.80
N PRO A 132 -14.60 15.15 0.05
CA PRO A 132 -15.15 16.34 0.69
C PRO A 132 -14.10 17.09 1.51
N ALA A 133 -14.21 18.42 1.59
CA ALA A 133 -13.27 19.25 2.36
C ALA A 133 -13.24 18.90 3.86
N ALA A 134 -14.37 18.42 4.40
CA ALA A 134 -14.46 17.86 5.75
C ALA A 134 -14.82 16.38 5.65
N GLN A 135 -13.85 15.51 5.94
CA GLN A 135 -14.07 14.07 5.99
C GLN A 135 -14.25 13.61 7.43
N PRO A 136 -15.13 12.62 7.69
CA PRO A 136 -15.16 11.93 8.97
C PRO A 136 -13.80 11.27 9.21
N ASP A 137 -13.26 11.45 10.41
CA ASP A 137 -12.02 10.80 10.82
C ASP A 137 -12.29 9.31 11.09
N PRO A 138 -11.78 8.38 10.25
CA PRO A 138 -12.00 6.96 10.45
C PRO A 138 -11.42 6.46 11.79
N ALA A 139 -10.30 7.02 12.24
CA ALA A 139 -9.67 6.61 13.50
C ALA A 139 -10.56 6.99 14.69
N LEU A 140 -11.17 8.18 14.66
CA LEU A 140 -12.16 8.58 15.65
C LEU A 140 -13.37 7.64 15.66
N LEU A 141 -13.85 7.21 14.49
CA LEU A 141 -15.01 6.32 14.35
C LEU A 141 -14.73 4.86 14.73
N LEU A 142 -13.47 4.41 14.63
CA LEU A 142 -13.05 3.06 14.99
C LEU A 142 -12.62 2.96 16.46
N HIS A 143 -11.87 3.96 16.94
CA HIS A 143 -11.15 3.90 18.22
C HIS A 143 -11.59 4.99 19.22
N GLY A 144 -12.51 5.87 18.84
CA GLY A 144 -13.04 6.92 19.71
C GLY A 144 -12.09 8.08 20.00
N PRO A 145 -12.53 9.07 20.80
CA PRO A 145 -11.74 10.27 21.10
C PRO A 145 -10.59 9.98 22.08
N ARG A 146 -10.56 8.78 22.67
CA ARG A 146 -9.45 8.25 23.46
C ARG A 146 -8.55 7.33 22.65
N SER A 147 -8.74 7.28 21.33
CA SER A 147 -7.80 6.63 20.43
C SER A 147 -6.40 7.10 20.78
N GLY A 148 -5.54 6.14 21.07
CA GLY A 148 -4.11 6.36 21.29
C GLY A 148 -3.50 7.16 20.13
N PRO A 149 -2.31 7.71 20.36
CA PRO A 149 -1.78 8.75 19.52
C PRO A 149 -1.74 8.26 18.08
N ALA A 150 -2.38 9.00 17.19
CA ALA A 150 -2.25 8.83 15.76
C ALA A 150 -0.85 8.39 15.34
N GLU A 151 -0.74 7.40 14.47
CA GLU A 151 0.54 6.81 14.14
C GLU A 151 1.36 7.69 13.19
N VAL A 152 2.67 7.55 13.27
CA VAL A 152 3.65 8.06 12.31
C VAL A 152 4.56 6.92 11.89
N ARG A 153 5.10 6.99 10.67
CA ARG A 153 6.09 6.03 10.19
C ARG A 153 7.47 6.56 10.43
N ILE A 154 8.37 5.75 10.99
CA ILE A 154 9.80 6.09 11.08
C ILE A 154 10.61 5.21 10.14
N VAL A 155 11.54 5.83 9.42
CA VAL A 155 12.53 5.19 8.56
C VAL A 155 13.92 5.73 8.94
N TRP A 156 14.93 4.85 9.01
CA TRP A 156 16.29 5.23 9.35
C TRP A 156 17.18 5.34 8.10
N ARG A 157 18.07 6.33 8.07
CA ARG A 157 19.06 6.56 7.00
C ARG A 157 20.45 6.72 7.59
N THR A 158 21.40 5.91 7.12
CA THR A 158 22.80 5.99 7.58
C THR A 158 23.56 7.13 6.90
N ASP A 159 23.17 7.51 5.69
CA ASP A 159 23.76 8.61 4.91
C ASP A 159 23.09 9.96 5.14
N LEU A 160 22.30 10.09 6.22
CA LEU A 160 21.67 11.34 6.65
C LEU A 160 22.20 11.73 8.03
N ALA A 161 22.86 12.87 8.14
CA ALA A 161 23.42 13.39 9.38
C ALA A 161 22.59 14.57 9.95
N GLU A 162 22.86 14.98 11.20
CA GLU A 162 22.19 16.12 11.82
C GLU A 162 22.50 17.43 11.08
N GLU A 163 23.70 17.56 10.51
CA GLU A 163 24.11 18.72 9.74
C GLU A 163 23.31 18.84 8.44
N ASP A 164 22.99 17.71 7.79
CA ASP A 164 22.13 17.71 6.60
C ASP A 164 20.72 18.21 6.95
N LEU A 165 20.21 17.88 8.14
CA LEU A 165 18.88 18.34 8.59
C LEU A 165 18.83 19.86 8.89
N ALA A 166 19.98 20.52 9.00
CA ALA A 166 20.04 21.97 9.04
C ALA A 166 19.89 22.59 7.63
N ASP A 167 20.27 21.86 6.58
CA ASP A 167 20.10 22.20 5.17
C ASP A 167 18.93 21.43 4.55
N GLY A 168 17.75 22.04 4.59
CA GLY A 168 16.51 21.39 4.14
C GLY A 168 16.52 20.93 2.68
N GLU A 169 17.30 21.57 1.79
CA GLU A 169 17.40 21.14 0.39
C GLU A 169 18.29 19.89 0.26
N ARG A 170 19.43 19.88 0.95
CA ARG A 170 20.34 18.72 0.97
C ARG A 170 19.69 17.50 1.59
N ALA A 171 19.07 17.63 2.77
CA ALA A 171 18.34 16.52 3.40
C ALA A 171 17.22 15.98 2.49
N ARG A 172 16.49 16.87 1.79
CA ARG A 172 15.47 16.47 0.82
C ARG A 172 16.08 15.73 -0.37
N ALA A 173 17.21 16.19 -0.91
CA ALA A 173 17.90 15.54 -2.02
C ALA A 173 18.39 14.12 -1.65
N ILE A 174 18.96 13.94 -0.46
CA ILE A 174 19.40 12.63 0.06
C ILE A 174 18.23 11.66 0.13
N VAL A 175 17.12 12.07 0.75
CA VAL A 175 15.94 11.21 0.86
C VAL A 175 15.26 11.00 -0.50
N ALA A 176 15.30 11.98 -1.41
CA ALA A 176 14.72 11.85 -2.75
C ALA A 176 15.49 10.90 -3.68
N ALA A 177 16.80 10.75 -3.50
CA ALA A 177 17.61 9.80 -4.25
C ALA A 177 17.18 8.34 -3.98
N LEU A 178 16.74 8.06 -2.74
CA LEU A 178 16.16 6.79 -2.33
C LEU A 178 14.93 6.98 -1.44
N PRO A 179 13.75 7.25 -2.06
CA PRO A 179 12.53 7.58 -1.31
C PRO A 179 12.08 6.44 -0.41
N PRO A 180 11.65 6.75 0.84
CA PRO A 180 11.23 5.76 1.81
C PRO A 180 10.11 4.85 1.29
N SER A 181 10.01 3.68 1.89
CA SER A 181 9.00 2.69 1.53
C SER A 181 8.43 1.97 2.76
N SER A 182 7.32 1.28 2.59
CA SER A 182 6.63 0.54 3.66
C SER A 182 7.47 -0.62 4.21
N LEU A 183 8.33 -1.25 3.40
CA LEU A 183 9.17 -2.39 3.84
C LEU A 183 10.29 -2.03 4.81
N GLU A 184 10.60 -0.74 4.96
CA GLU A 184 11.64 -0.22 5.85
C GLU A 184 11.08 0.73 6.92
N ALA A 185 9.77 0.89 6.98
CA ALA A 185 9.09 1.77 7.91
C ALA A 185 8.62 1.01 9.15
N LEU A 186 8.69 1.69 10.30
CA LEU A 186 8.09 1.25 11.55
C LEU A 186 6.96 2.21 11.93
N ASP A 187 5.73 1.71 12.02
CA ASP A 187 4.58 2.47 12.51
C ASP A 187 4.64 2.58 14.04
N LEU A 188 4.57 3.81 14.56
CA LEU A 188 4.68 4.11 15.99
C LEU A 188 3.71 5.21 16.41
N PRO A 189 3.20 5.19 17.65
CA PRO A 189 2.35 6.27 18.15
C PRO A 189 3.09 7.61 18.17
N LEU A 190 2.43 8.67 17.68
CA LEU A 190 2.98 10.03 17.61
C LEU A 190 3.53 10.54 18.96
N ALA A 191 2.91 10.18 20.09
CA ALA A 191 3.37 10.60 21.40
C ALA A 191 4.74 9.99 21.74
N ALA A 192 4.89 8.68 21.64
CA ALA A 192 6.17 7.99 21.85
C ALA A 192 7.29 8.55 20.94
N VAL A 193 6.99 8.85 19.67
CA VAL A 193 7.98 9.40 18.74
C VAL A 193 8.37 10.82 19.12
N ARG A 194 7.41 11.68 19.46
CA ARG A 194 7.67 13.05 19.94
C ARG A 194 8.48 13.04 21.23
N ASP A 195 8.14 12.16 22.14
CA ASP A 195 8.83 11.99 23.41
C ASP A 195 10.26 11.52 23.17
N TRP A 196 10.47 10.49 22.35
CA TRP A 196 11.79 9.99 21.98
C TRP A 196 12.66 11.08 21.34
N LEU A 197 12.14 11.82 20.36
CA LEU A 197 12.87 12.92 19.70
C LEU A 197 13.09 14.14 20.60
N ALA A 198 12.28 14.30 21.65
CA ALA A 198 12.48 15.29 22.72
C ALA A 198 13.37 14.76 23.87
N GLY A 199 13.87 13.52 23.76
CA GLY A 199 14.71 12.87 24.76
C GLY A 199 14.00 12.33 26.00
N ARG A 200 12.67 12.18 25.95
CA ARG A 200 11.83 11.50 26.96
C ARG A 200 11.71 10.00 26.62
N ILE A 201 11.51 9.15 27.62
CA ILE A 201 11.37 7.69 27.43
C ILE A 201 9.93 7.29 27.80
N ALA A 202 9.25 6.57 26.91
CA ALA A 202 7.93 6.00 27.11
C ALA A 202 7.95 4.51 26.69
N ASP A 203 7.36 3.63 27.50
CA ASP A 203 7.16 2.21 27.15
C ASP A 203 5.90 2.07 26.28
N LEU A 204 6.03 1.41 25.12
CA LEU A 204 4.91 1.13 24.22
C LEU A 204 4.32 -0.27 24.46
N ALA A 205 3.00 -0.37 24.40
CA ALA A 205 2.28 -1.62 24.22
C ALA A 205 1.89 -1.78 22.73
N ASP A 206 2.04 -2.98 22.18
CA ASP A 206 1.77 -3.33 20.78
C ASP A 206 0.26 -3.42 20.48
N ILE A 207 -0.43 -2.28 20.59
CA ILE A 207 -1.86 -2.13 20.33
C ILE A 207 -2.12 -0.76 19.73
N GLU A 208 -2.82 -0.74 18.61
CA GLU A 208 -3.37 0.47 18.01
C GLU A 208 -4.32 1.15 19.02
N GLY A 209 -3.94 2.35 19.46
CA GLY A 209 -4.84 3.20 20.25
C GLY A 209 -4.70 3.17 21.79
N SER A 210 -3.60 2.69 22.37
CA SER A 210 -3.38 2.75 23.83
C SER A 210 -2.81 4.10 24.32
N ALA A 211 -3.09 4.47 25.58
CA ALA A 211 -2.64 5.73 26.21
C ALA A 211 -1.36 5.53 27.05
N GLU A 212 -0.39 6.45 26.93
CA GLU A 212 0.97 6.33 27.47
C GLU A 212 1.17 7.02 28.84
N THR A 213 2.14 6.54 29.63
CA THR A 213 2.62 7.18 30.88
C THR A 213 4.06 7.67 30.71
N THR A 214 4.29 8.98 30.73
CA THR A 214 5.61 9.58 30.46
C THR A 214 6.44 9.80 31.73
N THR A 215 7.72 9.41 31.73
CA THR A 215 8.70 9.89 32.74
C THR A 215 10.06 10.21 32.10
N GLY A 216 10.62 11.41 32.36
CA GLY A 216 11.96 11.77 31.87
C GLY A 216 12.32 13.26 31.92
N ARG A 217 13.63 13.56 31.96
CA ARG A 217 14.21 14.92 31.88
C ARG A 217 14.53 15.25 30.41
N ALA A 218 14.09 16.42 29.94
CA ALA A 218 14.28 16.88 28.56
C ALA A 218 15.76 17.02 28.16
N ARG A 219 16.10 16.57 26.93
CA ARG A 219 17.33 16.91 26.20
C ARG A 219 17.02 17.94 25.10
N GLU A 220 18.04 18.38 24.36
CA GLU A 220 17.85 19.16 23.12
C GLU A 220 17.04 18.34 22.10
N SER A 221 16.11 18.99 21.42
CA SER A 221 15.19 18.37 20.48
C SER A 221 15.89 18.00 19.17
N CYS A 222 15.71 16.76 18.73
CA CYS A 222 16.25 16.27 17.47
C CYS A 222 15.34 16.68 16.29
N ARG A 223 15.95 17.13 15.19
CA ARG A 223 15.24 17.36 13.92
C ARG A 223 15.09 16.04 13.16
N VAL A 224 14.08 15.97 12.30
CA VAL A 224 13.81 14.83 11.40
C VAL A 224 13.30 15.34 10.05
N ILE A 225 13.41 14.57 8.98
CA ILE A 225 12.72 14.87 7.71
C ILE A 225 11.29 14.37 7.80
N ARG A 226 10.31 15.24 7.57
CA ARG A 226 8.97 14.80 7.15
C ARG A 226 8.96 14.59 5.65
N TRP A 227 8.57 13.41 5.20
CA TRP A 227 8.54 13.03 3.79
C TRP A 227 7.10 12.96 3.24
N ARG A 228 6.82 13.74 2.20
CA ARG A 228 5.55 13.74 1.44
C ARG A 228 5.76 13.54 -0.06
N GLY A 229 6.93 13.00 -0.43
CA GLY A 229 7.37 12.87 -1.82
C GLY A 229 8.43 13.92 -2.20
N PRO A 230 9.13 13.70 -3.32
CA PRO A 230 10.26 14.54 -3.73
C PRO A 230 9.84 15.97 -4.07
N ASP A 231 8.62 16.17 -4.57
CA ASP A 231 8.01 17.48 -4.91
C ASP A 231 6.82 17.84 -4.01
N GLY A 232 6.61 17.07 -2.93
CA GLY A 232 5.46 17.25 -2.05
C GLY A 232 5.54 18.52 -1.22
N ASP A 233 4.48 19.32 -1.22
CA ASP A 233 4.35 20.46 -0.33
C ASP A 233 4.48 20.01 1.13
N GLY A 234 5.50 20.54 1.82
CA GLY A 234 5.79 20.22 3.22
C GLY A 234 6.80 19.09 3.45
N THR A 235 7.44 18.54 2.41
CA THR A 235 8.66 17.71 2.56
C THR A 235 9.82 18.58 3.05
N GLY A 236 10.42 18.23 4.18
CA GLY A 236 11.56 18.96 4.73
C GLY A 236 11.80 18.68 6.22
N PRO A 237 12.84 19.31 6.81
CA PRO A 237 13.13 19.17 8.23
C PRO A 237 12.01 19.74 9.11
N VAL A 238 11.63 19.00 10.15
CA VAL A 238 10.63 19.38 11.14
C VAL A 238 11.13 19.11 12.56
N LEU A 239 10.60 19.85 13.54
CA LEU A 239 10.81 19.58 14.96
C LEU A 239 9.72 18.66 15.51
N PRO A 240 9.91 18.04 16.69
CA PRO A 240 8.93 17.12 17.27
C PRO A 240 7.50 17.70 17.37
N ASP A 241 7.39 18.99 17.72
CA ASP A 241 6.09 19.66 17.86
C ASP A 241 5.36 19.87 16.52
N ASP A 242 6.07 19.83 15.39
CA ASP A 242 5.52 20.02 14.04
C ASP A 242 5.03 18.70 13.41
N ILE A 243 5.42 17.56 13.97
CA ILE A 243 5.02 16.22 13.49
C ILE A 243 3.51 16.07 13.64
N ARG A 244 2.85 15.48 12.64
CA ARG A 244 1.40 15.23 12.63
C ARG A 244 1.09 13.74 12.39
N PRO A 245 -0.10 13.30 12.81
CA PRO A 245 -0.70 12.03 12.39
C PRO A 245 -0.45 11.69 10.91
N GLY A 246 0.00 10.47 10.62
CA GLY A 246 0.22 9.96 9.26
C GLY A 246 1.48 10.47 8.56
N ASP A 247 2.30 11.31 9.20
CA ASP A 247 3.59 11.72 8.63
C ASP A 247 4.53 10.52 8.51
N THR A 248 5.26 10.44 7.40
CA THR A 248 6.43 9.57 7.26
C THR A 248 7.67 10.37 7.62
N LEU A 249 8.40 9.90 8.62
CA LEU A 249 9.56 10.54 9.19
C LEU A 249 10.81 9.76 8.80
N VAL A 250 11.82 10.49 8.32
CA VAL A 250 13.14 9.93 8.02
C VAL A 250 14.14 10.52 9.00
N VAL A 251 14.84 9.63 9.71
CA VAL A 251 15.74 9.98 10.81
C VAL A 251 17.14 9.41 10.55
N PRO A 252 18.21 10.07 11.04
CA PRO A 252 19.54 9.49 11.05
C PRO A 252 19.58 8.14 11.77
N SER A 253 20.27 7.14 11.21
CA SER A 253 20.48 5.83 11.86
C SER A 253 21.10 5.99 13.25
N ALA A 254 21.96 7.00 13.45
CA ALA A 254 22.65 7.29 14.70
C ALA A 254 21.72 7.68 15.87
N TYR A 255 20.45 8.03 15.60
CA TYR A 255 19.50 8.36 16.68
C TYR A 255 19.13 7.15 17.55
N GLY A 256 19.33 5.92 17.05
CA GLY A 256 18.93 4.70 17.74
C GLY A 256 17.41 4.54 17.77
N GLY A 257 16.86 4.12 18.90
CA GLY A 257 15.41 3.92 19.09
C GLY A 257 14.89 2.56 18.64
N CYS A 258 15.72 1.70 18.05
CA CYS A 258 15.36 0.36 17.63
C CYS A 258 16.51 -0.62 17.91
N ASP A 259 16.20 -1.82 18.38
CA ASP A 259 17.16 -2.90 18.56
C ASP A 259 16.72 -4.16 17.80
N ARG A 260 17.42 -5.28 17.98
CA ARG A 260 17.10 -6.54 17.27
C ARG A 260 15.72 -7.13 17.56
N PHE A 261 15.02 -6.64 18.59
CA PHE A 261 13.68 -7.05 18.97
C PHE A 261 12.60 -6.04 18.57
N GLY A 262 12.97 -4.88 18.02
CA GLY A 262 12.05 -3.84 17.57
C GLY A 262 12.25 -2.51 18.30
N TRP A 263 11.16 -1.74 18.42
CA TRP A 263 11.20 -0.43 19.04
C TRP A 263 11.71 -0.48 20.49
N ASN A 264 12.76 0.29 20.75
CA ASN A 264 13.34 0.48 22.07
C ASN A 264 13.85 1.92 22.17
N PRO A 265 13.07 2.85 22.75
CA PRO A 265 13.43 4.28 22.77
C PRO A 265 14.67 4.58 23.63
N ALA A 266 15.12 3.63 24.44
CA ALA A 266 16.36 3.71 25.20
C ALA A 266 17.59 3.24 24.42
N ALA A 267 17.42 2.48 23.33
CA ALA A 267 18.53 2.00 22.49
C ALA A 267 19.25 3.17 21.82
N ARG A 268 20.59 3.13 21.89
CA ARG A 268 21.48 4.18 21.36
C ARG A 268 22.39 3.70 20.24
N GLU A 269 22.37 2.41 19.94
CA GLU A 269 23.15 1.84 18.85
C GLU A 269 22.54 2.29 17.52
N PRO A 270 23.36 2.56 16.48
CA PRO A 270 22.84 2.92 15.17
C PRO A 270 21.90 1.85 14.61
N VAL A 271 20.73 2.26 14.13
CA VAL A 271 19.75 1.35 13.54
C VAL A 271 20.17 0.99 12.12
N THR A 272 20.11 -0.31 11.79
CA THR A 272 20.39 -0.83 10.45
C THR A 272 19.51 -0.15 9.41
N ASP A 273 20.14 0.46 8.41
CA ASP A 273 19.46 1.07 7.26
C ASP A 273 19.08 -0.01 6.22
N LEU A 274 17.79 -0.13 5.93
CA LEU A 274 17.22 -1.15 5.05
C LEU A 274 16.83 -0.61 3.66
N ALA A 275 17.18 0.62 3.32
CA ALA A 275 16.63 1.32 2.15
C ALA A 275 16.91 0.62 0.82
N GLU A 276 18.14 0.14 0.62
CA GLU A 276 18.55 -0.52 -0.63
C GLU A 276 17.85 -1.88 -0.79
N GLU A 277 17.75 -2.64 0.30
CA GLU A 277 17.06 -3.92 0.32
C GLU A 277 15.54 -3.75 0.10
N ALA A 278 14.93 -2.75 0.74
CA ALA A 278 13.52 -2.41 0.56
C ALA A 278 13.22 -1.99 -0.88
N ALA A 279 14.06 -1.14 -1.49
CA ALA A 279 13.91 -0.72 -2.88
C ALA A 279 14.08 -1.88 -3.87
N GLU A 280 15.02 -2.79 -3.61
CA GLU A 280 15.23 -3.98 -4.42
C GLU A 280 14.01 -4.93 -4.33
N ARG A 281 13.51 -5.20 -3.11
CA ARG A 281 12.38 -6.11 -2.90
C ARG A 281 11.05 -5.56 -3.41
N GLN A 282 10.73 -4.31 -3.12
CA GLN A 282 9.41 -3.75 -3.45
C GLN A 282 9.34 -3.24 -4.88
N ARG A 283 10.40 -2.57 -5.36
CA ARG A 283 10.39 -1.86 -6.66
C ARG A 283 11.18 -2.59 -7.73
N GLY A 284 11.84 -3.70 -7.40
CA GLY A 284 12.78 -4.39 -8.28
C GLY A 284 13.94 -3.49 -8.71
N ARG A 285 14.22 -2.41 -7.97
CA ARG A 285 15.14 -1.36 -8.39
C ARG A 285 16.43 -1.49 -7.58
N LEU A 286 17.52 -1.81 -8.27
CA LEU A 286 18.84 -1.83 -7.65
C LEU A 286 19.34 -0.40 -7.49
N VAL A 287 19.65 -0.05 -6.25
CA VAL A 287 20.23 1.24 -5.84
C VAL A 287 21.43 0.91 -4.97
N LEU A 288 22.53 1.62 -5.17
CA LEU A 288 23.72 1.55 -4.33
C LEU A 288 24.16 2.96 -3.99
N ARG A 289 24.12 3.31 -2.71
CA ARG A 289 24.62 4.58 -2.19
C ARG A 289 26.08 4.40 -1.83
N LEU A 290 26.97 5.11 -2.52
CA LEU A 290 28.40 5.17 -2.24
C LEU A 290 28.64 6.36 -1.30
N HIS A 291 28.68 6.10 0.01
CA HIS A 291 28.85 7.10 1.06
C HIS A 291 29.78 6.57 2.16
N PRO A 292 30.63 7.40 2.81
CA PRO A 292 31.56 6.95 3.85
C PRO A 292 30.90 6.19 5.00
N GLU A 293 29.76 6.68 5.50
CA GLU A 293 29.02 6.03 6.61
C GLU A 293 28.43 4.66 6.24
N LEU A 294 28.26 4.38 4.94
CA LEU A 294 27.75 3.10 4.44
C LEU A 294 28.87 2.09 4.16
N ALA A 295 30.14 2.47 4.25
CA ALA A 295 31.27 1.60 3.89
C ALA A 295 31.30 0.30 4.71
N GLU A 296 30.84 0.34 5.96
CA GLU A 296 30.72 -0.84 6.82
C GLU A 296 29.72 -1.87 6.26
N SER A 297 28.65 -1.43 5.59
CA SER A 297 27.64 -2.34 5.03
C SER A 297 28.17 -3.20 3.87
N TRP A 298 29.23 -2.75 3.20
CA TRP A 298 29.86 -3.45 2.09
C TRP A 298 30.93 -4.46 2.53
N ARG A 299 31.26 -4.50 3.83
CA ARG A 299 32.30 -5.37 4.38
C ARG A 299 32.00 -6.85 4.14
N ASP A 300 33.00 -7.57 3.67
CA ASP A 300 32.98 -9.04 3.65
C ASP A 300 33.24 -9.60 5.06
N PRO A 301 32.66 -10.75 5.45
CA PRO A 301 32.78 -11.29 6.81
C PRO A 301 34.22 -11.43 7.34
N ASP A 302 35.19 -11.68 6.46
CA ASP A 302 36.60 -11.91 6.80
C ASP A 302 37.49 -10.66 6.61
N ASP A 303 36.91 -9.51 6.21
CA ASP A 303 37.65 -8.27 5.99
C ASP A 303 37.77 -7.44 7.27
N ALA A 304 38.98 -7.33 7.81
CA ALA A 304 39.28 -6.62 9.06
C ALA A 304 39.67 -5.14 8.88
N ARG A 305 39.66 -4.60 7.65
CA ARG A 305 40.08 -3.21 7.38
C ARG A 305 39.09 -2.19 7.97
N PRO A 306 39.50 -1.11 8.64
CA PRO A 306 38.59 -0.04 9.05
C PRO A 306 37.68 0.46 7.92
N ALA A 307 36.44 0.90 8.23
CA ALA A 307 35.49 1.41 7.22
C ALA A 307 36.08 2.55 6.35
N ALA A 308 36.91 3.41 6.94
CA ALA A 308 37.64 4.46 6.21
C ALA A 308 38.60 3.90 5.14
N ASP A 309 39.21 2.74 5.38
CA ASP A 309 40.08 2.07 4.40
C ASP A 309 39.28 1.39 3.28
N LEU A 310 38.03 0.99 3.55
CA LEU A 310 37.08 0.52 2.53
C LEU A 310 36.57 1.68 1.65
N TRP A 311 36.34 2.85 2.27
CA TRP A 311 35.86 4.04 1.57
C TRP A 311 36.93 4.69 0.69
N ARG A 312 38.17 4.79 1.17
CA ARG A 312 39.28 5.45 0.46
C ARG A 312 39.37 5.13 -1.04
N PRO A 313 39.43 3.85 -1.48
CA PRO A 313 39.52 3.53 -2.91
C PRO A 313 38.30 3.99 -3.71
N VAL A 314 37.11 3.96 -3.11
CA VAL A 314 35.88 4.44 -3.76
C VAL A 314 35.92 5.96 -3.90
N ARG A 315 36.34 6.66 -2.84
CA ARG A 315 36.48 8.12 -2.84
C ARG A 315 37.45 8.61 -3.90
N GLU A 316 38.62 7.97 -4.01
CA GLU A 316 39.65 8.30 -5.01
C GLU A 316 39.09 8.27 -6.44
N GLU A 317 38.29 7.24 -6.78
CA GLU A 317 37.68 7.14 -8.12
C GLU A 317 36.58 8.19 -8.35
N ILE A 318 35.77 8.50 -7.33
CA ILE A 318 34.73 9.54 -7.42
C ILE A 318 35.36 10.92 -7.58
N GLU A 319 36.46 11.22 -6.87
CA GLU A 319 37.20 12.48 -6.96
C GLU A 319 37.95 12.64 -8.29
N ALA A 320 38.44 11.53 -8.86
CA ALA A 320 39.14 11.55 -10.14
C ALA A 320 38.24 11.91 -11.33
N LEU A 321 36.93 11.67 -11.21
CA LEU A 321 35.93 11.93 -12.25
C LEU A 321 35.25 13.28 -12.02
N ALA A 322 35.74 14.31 -12.72
CA ALA A 322 35.21 15.69 -12.63
C ALA A 322 33.72 15.80 -13.02
N ASP A 323 33.26 15.01 -14.00
CA ASP A 323 31.85 14.79 -14.34
C ASP A 323 31.69 13.31 -14.66
N PRO A 324 31.41 12.45 -13.66
CA PRO A 324 31.47 11.01 -13.87
C PRO A 324 30.31 10.56 -14.74
N ASP A 325 30.65 10.01 -15.90
CA ASP A 325 29.78 9.01 -16.50
C ASP A 325 29.66 7.85 -15.51
N ALA A 326 28.41 7.44 -15.27
CA ALA A 326 28.12 6.44 -14.26
C ALA A 326 28.76 5.08 -14.62
N GLU A 327 28.79 4.72 -15.91
CA GLU A 327 29.40 3.47 -16.37
C GLU A 327 30.93 3.54 -16.29
N GLU A 328 31.53 4.70 -16.53
CA GLU A 328 32.98 4.92 -16.34
C GLU A 328 33.39 4.75 -14.88
N LEU A 329 32.68 5.38 -13.93
CA LEU A 329 32.94 5.22 -12.51
C LEU A 329 32.87 3.75 -12.08
N VAL A 330 31.81 3.05 -12.47
CA VAL A 330 31.64 1.63 -12.12
C VAL A 330 32.73 0.76 -12.76
N THR A 331 33.11 1.04 -14.01
CA THR A 331 34.17 0.31 -14.70
C THR A 331 35.53 0.48 -14.02
N ASN A 332 35.87 1.71 -13.62
CA ASN A 332 37.11 2.01 -12.91
C ASN A 332 37.14 1.33 -11.53
N LEU A 333 36.03 1.41 -10.78
CA LEU A 333 35.88 0.70 -9.51
C LEU A 333 36.06 -0.82 -9.67
N LEU A 334 35.43 -1.43 -10.68
CA LEU A 334 35.55 -2.87 -10.95
C LEU A 334 36.97 -3.29 -11.37
N ALA A 335 37.75 -2.38 -11.96
CA ALA A 335 39.15 -2.63 -12.31
C ALA A 335 40.08 -2.68 -11.09
N ARG A 336 39.67 -2.09 -9.96
CA ARG A 336 40.44 -2.15 -8.71
C ARG A 336 40.39 -3.54 -8.10
N THR A 337 41.46 -3.97 -7.41
CA THR A 337 41.53 -5.29 -6.74
C THR A 337 41.29 -5.21 -5.23
N ASP A 338 41.20 -4.01 -4.66
CA ASP A 338 41.10 -3.74 -3.22
C ASP A 338 39.65 -3.54 -2.74
N LEU A 339 38.65 -3.65 -3.61
CA LEU A 339 37.23 -3.56 -3.24
C LEU A 339 36.70 -4.88 -2.63
N PRO A 340 35.84 -4.80 -1.58
CA PRO A 340 35.11 -5.96 -1.07
C PRO A 340 34.30 -6.68 -2.15
N ALA A 341 34.18 -8.00 -2.03
CA ALA A 341 33.42 -8.83 -2.95
C ALA A 341 31.93 -8.45 -2.97
N ARG A 342 31.33 -8.15 -1.81
CA ARG A 342 29.95 -7.64 -1.73
C ARG A 342 29.72 -6.38 -2.57
N LEU A 343 30.62 -5.40 -2.46
CA LEU A 343 30.55 -4.17 -3.26
C LEU A 343 30.72 -4.46 -4.76
N ARG A 344 31.73 -5.27 -5.12
CA ARG A 344 31.99 -5.67 -6.50
C ARG A 344 30.76 -6.32 -7.14
N ASN A 345 30.13 -7.28 -6.46
CA ASN A 345 28.95 -7.97 -6.97
C ASN A 345 27.79 -7.00 -7.22
N ARG A 346 27.59 -6.00 -6.35
CA ARG A 346 26.56 -4.96 -6.51
C ARG A 346 26.86 -4.06 -7.72
N LEU A 347 28.11 -3.66 -7.90
CA LEU A 347 28.57 -2.88 -9.04
C LEU A 347 28.40 -3.61 -10.38
N GLU A 348 28.75 -4.91 -10.44
CA GLU A 348 28.54 -5.76 -11.63
C GLU A 348 27.06 -5.85 -12.02
N LEU A 349 26.18 -6.05 -11.02
CA LEU A 349 24.73 -6.07 -11.24
C LEU A 349 24.20 -4.73 -11.76
N LEU A 350 24.67 -3.61 -11.22
CA LEU A 350 24.29 -2.27 -11.69
C LEU A 350 24.71 -2.06 -13.15
N LEU A 351 25.95 -2.40 -13.50
CA LEU A 351 26.48 -2.27 -14.86
C LEU A 351 25.65 -3.11 -15.84
N ALA A 352 25.33 -4.36 -15.48
CA ALA A 352 24.52 -5.25 -16.30
C ALA A 352 23.09 -4.71 -16.54
N HIS A 353 22.56 -3.83 -15.69
CA HIS A 353 21.19 -3.30 -15.81
C HIS A 353 21.16 -1.88 -16.39
N GLY A 354 22.32 -1.31 -16.74
CA GLY A 354 22.48 0.09 -17.12
C GLY A 354 22.22 1.00 -15.93
N LEU A 355 22.97 2.09 -15.79
CA LEU A 355 22.88 2.91 -14.59
C LEU A 355 22.86 4.42 -14.87
N ARG A 356 22.44 5.16 -13.85
CA ARG A 356 22.54 6.61 -13.75
C ARG A 356 23.12 6.95 -12.39
N LEU A 357 23.77 8.10 -12.31
CA LEU A 357 24.39 8.61 -11.10
C LEU A 357 23.62 9.85 -10.61
N GLU A 358 23.41 9.94 -9.31
CA GLU A 358 22.92 11.14 -8.62
C GLU A 358 23.93 11.55 -7.54
N ARG A 359 24.05 12.86 -7.26
CA ARG A 359 24.92 13.41 -6.21
C ARG A 359 24.10 14.19 -5.19
N PRO A 360 23.36 13.51 -4.30
CA PRO A 360 22.50 14.21 -3.34
C PRO A 360 23.27 14.82 -2.16
N TYR A 361 24.53 14.43 -1.96
CA TYR A 361 25.36 14.83 -0.81
C TYR A 361 26.08 16.19 -1.01
N GLY A 362 25.66 16.97 -2.01
CA GLY A 362 26.26 18.25 -2.39
C GLY A 362 27.25 18.17 -3.55
N GLU A 363 27.91 19.29 -3.84
CA GLU A 363 28.85 19.42 -4.97
C GLU A 363 30.22 18.79 -4.69
N ASP A 364 30.54 18.50 -3.43
CA ASP A 364 31.80 17.86 -3.06
C ASP A 364 31.80 16.38 -3.47
N ALA A 365 32.67 16.03 -4.42
CA ALA A 365 32.85 14.67 -4.88
C ALA A 365 33.24 13.71 -3.74
N ALA A 366 33.92 14.20 -2.70
CA ALA A 366 34.30 13.42 -1.53
C ALA A 366 33.10 12.99 -0.65
N ALA A 367 31.94 13.64 -0.81
CA ALA A 367 30.72 13.31 -0.09
C ALA A 367 30.00 12.08 -0.65
N GLY A 368 30.38 11.61 -1.84
CA GLY A 368 29.87 10.38 -2.44
C GLY A 368 28.80 10.57 -3.52
N CYS A 369 28.13 9.48 -3.89
CA CYS A 369 27.09 9.49 -4.92
C CYS A 369 26.12 8.29 -4.79
N VAL A 370 25.02 8.33 -5.52
CA VAL A 370 24.04 7.24 -5.58
C VAL A 370 23.96 6.68 -7.00
N LEU A 371 24.21 5.39 -7.14
CA LEU A 371 24.11 4.64 -8.39
C LEU A 371 22.76 3.94 -8.47
N ILE A 372 22.06 4.13 -9.58
CA ILE A 372 20.68 3.66 -9.74
C ILE A 372 20.54 2.90 -11.05
N ALA A 373 20.08 1.65 -10.98
CA ALA A 373 19.78 0.87 -12.17
C ALA A 373 18.63 1.50 -12.98
N LYS A 374 18.83 1.59 -14.30
CA LYS A 374 17.83 2.00 -15.29
C LYS A 374 16.79 0.89 -15.52
N ARG A 375 17.20 -0.38 -15.44
CA ARG A 375 16.33 -1.56 -15.59
C ARG A 375 16.05 -2.23 -14.25
N ARG A 376 14.82 -2.72 -14.06
CA ARG A 376 14.43 -3.50 -12.86
C ARG A 376 14.98 -4.93 -12.93
N ILE A 377 15.34 -5.50 -11.78
CA ILE A 377 15.77 -6.89 -11.63
C ILE A 377 14.54 -7.79 -11.54
N ALA A 378 14.54 -8.90 -12.28
CA ALA A 378 13.39 -9.79 -12.45
C ALA A 378 12.95 -10.52 -11.17
N ALA A 379 13.84 -10.71 -10.19
CA ALA A 379 13.58 -11.49 -8.97
C ALA A 379 12.50 -10.92 -8.04
N ALA A 380 12.10 -9.65 -8.22
CA ALA A 380 11.02 -9.02 -7.45
C ALA A 380 9.61 -9.26 -8.03
N ARG A 381 9.48 -9.82 -9.24
CA ARG A 381 8.17 -10.07 -9.85
C ARG A 381 7.34 -11.12 -9.10
N ASP A 382 7.99 -12.09 -8.46
CA ASP A 382 7.31 -13.23 -7.81
C ASP A 382 6.91 -12.97 -6.35
N ARG A 383 7.27 -11.81 -5.77
CA ARG A 383 7.05 -11.51 -4.33
C ARG A 383 6.31 -10.21 -4.03
N ALA A 384 5.97 -9.43 -5.05
CA ALA A 384 5.11 -8.25 -4.92
C ALA A 384 3.63 -8.66 -4.79
N GLU A 385 3.31 -9.60 -3.90
CA GLU A 385 1.95 -9.79 -3.41
C GLU A 385 1.73 -8.77 -2.28
N GLY A 386 0.84 -7.79 -2.49
CA GLY A 386 0.21 -7.08 -1.38
C GLY A 386 0.58 -5.61 -1.14
N GLU A 387 0.57 -4.77 -2.17
CA GLU A 387 0.21 -3.35 -1.97
C GLU A 387 -1.00 -3.02 -2.87
N PRO A 388 -2.06 -2.35 -2.37
CA PRO A 388 -3.04 -1.72 -3.25
C PRO A 388 -2.31 -0.61 -4.00
N VAL A 389 -1.88 -0.92 -5.22
CA VAL A 389 -1.21 0.03 -6.11
C VAL A 389 -2.16 1.19 -6.32
N THR A 390 -1.82 2.36 -5.76
CA THR A 390 -2.58 3.59 -5.94
C THR A 390 -2.67 3.95 -7.42
N GLU A 391 -3.90 3.93 -7.90
CA GLU A 391 -4.50 4.50 -9.10
C GLU A 391 -3.63 5.50 -9.87
N THR A 392 -2.71 5.00 -10.69
CA THR A 392 -2.18 5.74 -11.83
C THR A 392 -2.14 4.78 -13.01
N ASP A 393 -2.56 5.22 -14.20
CA ASP A 393 -2.62 4.48 -15.48
C ASP A 393 -1.28 3.80 -15.92
N ARG A 394 -0.24 3.84 -15.08
CA ARG A 394 1.06 3.20 -15.26
C ARG A 394 0.98 1.68 -15.45
N LEU A 395 -0.06 1.01 -14.94
CA LEU A 395 -0.24 -0.44 -15.13
C LEU A 395 -0.59 -0.81 -16.58
N SER A 396 -1.35 0.03 -17.29
CA SER A 396 -1.68 -0.17 -18.71
C SER A 396 -0.46 -0.10 -19.64
N LEU A 397 0.68 0.39 -19.14
CA LEU A 397 1.91 0.66 -19.88
C LEU A 397 3.06 -0.33 -19.56
N ALA A 398 2.78 -1.41 -18.80
CA ALA A 398 3.83 -2.24 -18.19
C ALA A 398 3.84 -3.72 -18.63
N ALA A 399 2.96 -4.14 -19.55
CA ALA A 399 2.84 -5.53 -19.98
C ALA A 399 4.04 -5.97 -20.87
N SER A 400 4.44 -7.24 -20.75
CA SER A 400 5.48 -7.85 -21.60
C SER A 400 4.99 -8.07 -23.03
N VAL A 401 3.69 -8.36 -23.19
CA VAL A 401 3.04 -8.74 -24.45
C VAL A 401 1.84 -7.81 -24.71
N PRO A 402 1.62 -7.32 -25.94
CA PRO A 402 0.43 -6.52 -26.27
C PRO A 402 -0.85 -7.37 -26.16
N VAL A 403 -1.87 -6.81 -25.52
CA VAL A 403 -3.18 -7.45 -25.33
C VAL A 403 -4.23 -6.72 -26.15
N ARG A 404 -4.98 -7.45 -26.98
CA ARG A 404 -6.08 -6.87 -27.77
C ARG A 404 -7.21 -6.42 -26.84
N LEU A 405 -7.81 -5.28 -27.16
CA LEU A 405 -8.88 -4.70 -26.34
C LEU A 405 -10.08 -5.65 -26.19
N ALA A 406 -10.53 -6.26 -27.29
CA ALA A 406 -11.66 -7.20 -27.28
C ALA A 406 -11.42 -8.41 -26.37
N ASP A 407 -10.24 -9.05 -26.46
CA ASP A 407 -9.89 -10.21 -25.64
C ASP A 407 -9.89 -9.86 -24.14
N HIS A 408 -9.38 -8.68 -23.81
CA HIS A 408 -9.34 -8.19 -22.44
C HIS A 408 -10.75 -7.96 -21.89
N LEU A 409 -11.59 -7.23 -22.63
CA LEU A 409 -12.98 -6.95 -22.24
C LEU A 409 -13.78 -8.24 -22.01
N ASP A 410 -13.64 -9.22 -22.90
CA ASP A 410 -14.33 -10.51 -22.78
C ASP A 410 -13.88 -11.27 -21.52
N ARG A 411 -12.57 -11.36 -21.29
CA ARG A 411 -12.03 -12.04 -20.10
C ARG A 411 -12.43 -11.37 -18.80
N VAL A 412 -12.43 -10.02 -18.75
CA VAL A 412 -12.87 -9.27 -17.58
C VAL A 412 -14.36 -9.51 -17.33
N GLY A 413 -15.20 -9.47 -18.37
CA GLY A 413 -16.63 -9.76 -18.24
C GLY A 413 -16.92 -11.17 -17.72
N GLU A 414 -16.24 -12.18 -18.26
CA GLU A 414 -16.35 -13.57 -17.78
C GLU A 414 -15.91 -13.70 -16.31
N ARG A 415 -14.78 -13.09 -15.95
CA ARG A 415 -14.25 -13.12 -14.59
C ARG A 415 -15.17 -12.42 -13.60
N ALA A 416 -15.67 -11.24 -13.94
CA ALA A 416 -16.55 -10.44 -13.11
C ALA A 416 -17.88 -11.17 -12.86
N GLY A 417 -18.47 -11.77 -13.90
CA GLY A 417 -19.67 -12.60 -13.75
C GLY A 417 -19.44 -13.86 -12.92
N ALA A 418 -18.28 -14.51 -13.07
CA ALA A 418 -17.91 -15.66 -12.24
C ALA A 418 -17.74 -15.29 -10.77
N PHE A 419 -17.15 -14.13 -10.47
CA PHE A 419 -17.05 -13.61 -9.11
C PHE A 419 -18.45 -13.35 -8.53
N ALA A 420 -19.30 -12.61 -9.24
CA ALA A 420 -20.65 -12.28 -8.81
C ALA A 420 -21.51 -13.52 -8.48
N ARG A 421 -21.50 -14.53 -9.35
CA ARG A 421 -22.24 -15.78 -9.11
C ARG A 421 -21.69 -16.57 -7.91
N ARG A 422 -20.37 -16.63 -7.73
CA ARG A 422 -19.75 -17.39 -6.63
C ARG A 422 -20.00 -16.77 -5.27
N VAL A 423 -20.11 -15.43 -5.19
CA VAL A 423 -20.47 -14.74 -3.94
C VAL A 423 -21.98 -14.75 -3.69
N GLY A 424 -22.78 -15.32 -4.60
CA GLY A 424 -24.22 -15.51 -4.44
C GLY A 424 -25.08 -14.29 -4.78
N LEU A 425 -24.61 -13.40 -5.68
CA LEU A 425 -25.46 -12.34 -6.19
C LEU A 425 -26.61 -12.91 -7.05
N PRO A 426 -27.79 -12.25 -7.07
CA PRO A 426 -28.85 -12.56 -8.02
C PRO A 426 -28.36 -12.57 -9.47
N GLU A 427 -29.01 -13.35 -10.33
CA GLU A 427 -28.55 -13.50 -11.73
C GLU A 427 -28.56 -12.16 -12.46
N GLU A 428 -29.56 -11.31 -12.22
CA GLU A 428 -29.68 -9.99 -12.86
C GLU A 428 -28.48 -9.08 -12.54
N LEU A 429 -27.99 -9.10 -11.29
CA LEU A 429 -26.81 -8.34 -10.89
C LEU A 429 -25.51 -8.99 -11.37
N SER A 430 -25.48 -10.32 -11.42
CA SER A 430 -24.33 -11.07 -11.94
C SER A 430 -24.12 -10.79 -13.43
N GLU A 431 -25.20 -10.75 -14.21
CA GLU A 431 -25.20 -10.36 -15.61
C GLU A 431 -24.80 -8.89 -15.80
N ALA A 432 -25.33 -7.98 -14.97
CA ALA A 432 -24.96 -6.56 -15.03
C ALA A 432 -23.46 -6.34 -14.79
N VAL A 433 -22.87 -6.98 -13.77
CA VAL A 433 -21.44 -6.89 -13.47
C VAL A 433 -20.59 -7.52 -14.59
N ALA A 434 -21.02 -8.66 -15.14
CA ALA A 434 -20.36 -9.29 -16.29
C ALA A 434 -20.36 -8.38 -17.52
N ARG A 435 -21.50 -7.74 -17.82
CA ARG A 435 -21.65 -6.83 -18.95
C ARG A 435 -20.84 -5.54 -18.73
N ALA A 436 -20.83 -4.98 -17.53
CA ALA A 436 -19.95 -3.87 -17.19
C ALA A 436 -18.47 -4.21 -17.44
N GLY A 437 -18.04 -5.44 -17.12
CA GLY A 437 -16.70 -5.93 -17.45
C GLY A 437 -16.36 -5.92 -18.94
N ARG A 438 -17.33 -6.22 -19.82
CA ARG A 438 -17.14 -6.14 -21.28
C ARG A 438 -17.16 -4.71 -21.84
N LEU A 439 -17.54 -3.73 -21.03
CA LEU A 439 -17.78 -2.35 -21.47
C LEU A 439 -16.81 -1.34 -20.82
N HIS A 440 -16.19 -1.68 -19.68
CA HIS A 440 -15.50 -0.72 -18.82
C HIS A 440 -14.37 0.07 -19.50
N ASP A 441 -13.70 -0.55 -20.47
CA ASP A 441 -12.48 -0.05 -21.10
C ASP A 441 -12.69 0.35 -22.57
N LEU A 442 -13.95 0.44 -23.05
CA LEU A 442 -14.25 0.79 -24.45
C LEU A 442 -13.60 2.11 -24.88
N GLY A 443 -13.55 3.09 -23.99
CA GLY A 443 -12.95 4.40 -24.22
C GLY A 443 -11.45 4.35 -24.50
N LYS A 444 -10.76 3.23 -24.22
CA LYS A 444 -9.38 3.03 -24.70
C LYS A 444 -9.29 3.02 -26.22
N ALA A 445 -10.40 2.82 -26.93
CA ALA A 445 -10.46 2.92 -28.39
C ALA A 445 -10.19 4.33 -28.92
N GLU A 446 -10.15 5.35 -28.05
CA GLU A 446 -9.84 6.73 -28.44
C GLU A 446 -8.45 6.80 -29.13
N PRO A 447 -8.37 7.34 -30.36
CA PRO A 447 -7.14 7.43 -31.14
C PRO A 447 -5.89 7.94 -30.40
N ARG A 448 -5.97 9.05 -29.66
CA ARG A 448 -4.84 9.61 -28.91
C ARG A 448 -4.44 8.70 -27.75
N PHE A 449 -5.38 8.03 -27.11
CA PHE A 449 -5.12 7.01 -26.08
C PHE A 449 -4.41 5.79 -26.68
N GLN A 450 -4.80 5.33 -27.88
CA GLN A 450 -4.06 4.27 -28.58
C GLN A 450 -2.63 4.70 -28.97
N ILE A 451 -2.44 5.95 -29.38
CA ILE A 451 -1.10 6.53 -29.62
C ILE A 451 -0.30 6.56 -28.30
N LEU A 452 -0.93 6.98 -27.20
CA LEU A 452 -0.32 6.98 -25.87
C LEU A 452 0.12 5.57 -25.49
N LEU A 453 -0.75 4.55 -25.58
CA LEU A 453 -0.38 3.16 -25.30
C LEU A 453 0.84 2.73 -26.13
N ARG A 454 1.03 3.26 -27.34
CA ARG A 454 2.15 2.89 -28.22
C ARG A 454 3.39 3.78 -28.06
N GLY A 455 3.49 4.50 -26.94
CA GLY A 455 4.65 5.34 -26.64
C GLY A 455 4.74 6.61 -27.49
N GLY A 456 3.62 7.07 -28.05
CA GLY A 456 3.57 8.25 -28.92
C GLY A 456 3.72 7.92 -30.42
N ASP A 457 3.78 6.64 -30.80
CA ASP A 457 3.95 6.22 -32.19
C ASP A 457 2.61 6.22 -32.96
N ARG A 458 2.39 7.26 -33.76
CA ARG A 458 1.18 7.44 -34.59
C ARG A 458 1.04 6.40 -35.70
N LEU A 459 2.14 5.90 -36.25
CA LEU A 459 2.11 4.95 -37.38
C LEU A 459 1.73 3.54 -36.94
N ARG A 460 1.92 3.20 -35.66
CA ARG A 460 1.55 1.89 -35.11
C ARG A 460 0.13 1.85 -34.53
N ALA A 461 -0.56 2.98 -34.49
CA ALA A 461 -1.89 3.12 -33.88
C ALA A 461 -3.07 2.76 -34.81
N VAL A 462 -2.82 2.20 -36.00
CA VAL A 462 -3.85 2.04 -37.06
C VAL A 462 -4.42 0.63 -37.25
N ASP A 463 -3.79 -0.44 -36.71
CA ASP A 463 -4.14 -1.80 -37.12
C ASP A 463 -4.95 -2.61 -36.09
N THR A 464 -4.82 -2.34 -34.79
CA THR A 464 -5.49 -3.13 -33.74
C THR A 464 -5.63 -2.31 -32.46
N LEU A 465 -6.83 -2.30 -31.86
CA LEU A 465 -7.06 -1.69 -30.56
C LEU A 465 -6.45 -2.55 -29.45
N LEU A 466 -5.65 -1.93 -28.61
CA LEU A 466 -5.03 -2.58 -27.45
C LEU A 466 -5.68 -2.14 -26.15
N ALA A 467 -5.85 -3.09 -25.23
CA ALA A 467 -6.10 -2.77 -23.83
C ALA A 467 -4.82 -2.39 -23.10
N LYS A 468 -3.70 -3.02 -23.49
CA LYS A 468 -2.35 -2.83 -22.92
C LYS A 468 -1.29 -3.03 -24.00
N SER A 469 -0.17 -2.35 -23.85
CA SER A 469 0.94 -2.35 -24.81
C SER A 469 2.27 -2.73 -24.16
N HIS A 470 3.31 -2.91 -25.01
CA HIS A 470 4.68 -3.07 -24.54
C HIS A 470 5.16 -1.82 -23.79
N ARG A 471 6.14 -2.00 -22.90
CA ARG A 471 6.70 -0.93 -22.04
C ARG A 471 6.95 0.36 -22.80
N ILE A 472 6.29 1.42 -22.34
CA ILE A 472 6.59 2.79 -22.75
C ILE A 472 7.78 3.29 -21.95
N GLY A 473 8.77 3.88 -22.63
CA GLY A 473 9.94 4.47 -21.97
C GLY A 473 9.58 5.67 -21.10
N ASP A 474 9.05 6.74 -21.72
CA ASP A 474 8.67 7.98 -21.05
C ASP A 474 7.16 8.26 -21.27
N PRO A 475 6.30 8.02 -20.26
CA PRO A 475 4.87 8.27 -20.34
C PRO A 475 4.50 9.74 -20.56
N ALA A 476 5.28 10.69 -20.02
CA ALA A 476 4.99 12.12 -20.17
C ALA A 476 5.24 12.55 -21.62
N ARG A 477 6.35 12.11 -22.20
CA ARG A 477 6.65 12.30 -23.61
C ARG A 477 5.64 11.61 -24.53
N ALA A 478 5.26 10.37 -24.23
CA ALA A 478 4.26 9.64 -25.01
C ALA A 478 2.91 10.37 -25.02
N ARG A 479 2.48 10.90 -23.88
CA ARG A 479 1.25 11.71 -23.74
C ARG A 479 1.32 13.01 -24.53
N ALA A 480 2.45 13.72 -24.47
CA ALA A 480 2.66 14.93 -25.25
C ALA A 480 2.61 14.65 -26.77
N LEU A 481 3.21 13.55 -27.23
CA LEU A 481 3.16 13.14 -28.64
C LEU A 481 1.76 12.72 -29.10
N ALA A 482 0.99 12.12 -28.20
CA ALA A 482 -0.40 11.76 -28.43
C ALA A 482 -1.32 12.99 -28.51
N GLY A 483 -0.94 14.13 -27.93
CA GLY A 483 -1.82 15.30 -27.83
C GLY A 483 -2.94 15.11 -26.82
N LEU A 484 -2.77 14.21 -25.84
CA LEU A 484 -3.81 13.88 -24.87
C LEU A 484 -3.71 14.79 -23.64
N PRO A 485 -4.77 15.54 -23.28
CA PRO A 485 -4.76 16.43 -22.12
C PRO A 485 -4.43 15.70 -20.81
N ALA A 486 -3.75 16.39 -19.89
CA ALA A 486 -3.46 15.85 -18.57
C ALA A 486 -4.76 15.68 -17.76
N GLY A 487 -4.91 14.53 -17.10
CA GLY A 487 -6.06 14.25 -16.24
C GLY A 487 -7.28 13.65 -16.96
N ILE A 488 -7.29 13.58 -18.30
CA ILE A 488 -8.38 12.93 -19.03
C ILE A 488 -8.40 11.43 -18.72
N ARG A 489 -9.60 10.86 -18.74
CA ARG A 489 -9.91 9.54 -18.19
C ARG A 489 -10.64 8.72 -19.25
N HIS A 490 -10.15 7.54 -19.60
CA HIS A 490 -10.78 6.75 -20.66
C HIS A 490 -12.14 6.17 -20.23
N GLU A 491 -12.40 6.08 -18.93
CA GLU A 491 -13.71 5.72 -18.40
C GLU A 491 -14.81 6.73 -18.81
N SER A 492 -14.50 8.02 -19.03
CA SER A 492 -15.53 8.99 -19.45
C SER A 492 -16.01 8.74 -20.89
N TRP A 493 -15.09 8.39 -21.80
CA TRP A 493 -15.45 7.95 -23.15
C TRP A 493 -16.16 6.60 -23.15
N SER A 494 -15.78 5.70 -22.25
CA SER A 494 -16.47 4.41 -22.07
C SER A 494 -17.92 4.63 -21.67
N VAL A 495 -18.19 5.54 -20.72
CA VAL A 495 -19.55 5.94 -20.32
C VAL A 495 -20.31 6.50 -21.51
N ALA A 496 -19.75 7.47 -22.26
CA ALA A 496 -20.43 8.05 -23.43
C ALA A 496 -20.75 7.01 -24.52
N ALA A 497 -19.84 6.07 -24.76
CA ALA A 497 -20.05 4.98 -25.71
C ALA A 497 -21.17 4.05 -25.26
N VAL A 498 -21.15 3.66 -23.99
CA VAL A 498 -22.16 2.78 -23.38
C VAL A 498 -23.53 3.46 -23.37
N ASP A 499 -23.58 4.75 -23.06
CA ASP A 499 -24.80 5.56 -23.05
C ASP A 499 -25.48 5.54 -24.43
N ALA A 500 -24.70 5.70 -25.50
CA ALA A 500 -25.18 5.62 -26.88
C ALA A 500 -25.52 4.18 -27.32
N LEU A 501 -24.73 3.17 -26.93
CA LEU A 501 -24.97 1.77 -27.29
C LEU A 501 -26.22 1.19 -26.63
N LEU A 502 -26.57 1.69 -25.45
CA LEU A 502 -27.62 1.14 -24.59
C LEU A 502 -28.88 2.02 -24.52
N GLU A 503 -29.14 2.84 -25.54
CA GLU A 503 -30.30 3.75 -25.56
C GLU A 503 -31.64 3.01 -25.37
N ASP A 504 -31.77 1.81 -25.94
CA ASP A 504 -32.98 0.98 -25.87
C ASP A 504 -33.04 0.04 -24.65
N GLU A 505 -32.04 0.05 -23.77
CA GLU A 505 -32.01 -0.80 -22.58
C GLU A 505 -32.95 -0.33 -21.48
N ALA A 506 -33.36 -1.26 -20.61
CA ALA A 506 -34.12 -0.91 -19.43
C ALA A 506 -33.32 0.09 -18.57
N GLU A 507 -33.92 1.26 -18.28
CA GLU A 507 -33.28 2.39 -17.58
C GLU A 507 -32.51 1.94 -16.34
N ALA A 508 -33.15 1.11 -15.52
CA ALA A 508 -32.58 0.57 -14.29
C ALA A 508 -31.28 -0.25 -14.48
N LEU A 509 -31.12 -0.95 -15.60
CA LEU A 509 -29.90 -1.69 -15.95
C LEU A 509 -28.87 -0.77 -16.59
N ARG A 510 -29.32 0.09 -17.51
CA ARG A 510 -28.48 1.10 -18.18
C ARG A 510 -27.75 1.98 -17.17
N GLU A 511 -28.47 2.52 -16.18
CA GLU A 511 -27.91 3.34 -15.10
C GLU A 511 -26.80 2.61 -14.33
N LEU A 512 -27.05 1.37 -13.92
CA LEU A 512 -26.05 0.59 -13.18
C LEU A 512 -24.80 0.31 -14.04
N LEU A 513 -24.97 0.00 -15.33
CA LEU A 513 -23.86 -0.23 -16.24
C LEU A 513 -23.01 1.03 -16.42
N LEU A 514 -23.65 2.18 -16.68
CA LEU A 514 -22.95 3.47 -16.81
C LEU A 514 -22.11 3.77 -15.57
N TRP A 515 -22.68 3.54 -14.39
CA TRP A 515 -21.98 3.79 -13.13
C TRP A 515 -20.79 2.86 -12.90
N LEU A 516 -20.97 1.54 -13.07
CA LEU A 516 -19.89 0.58 -12.91
C LEU A 516 -18.76 0.83 -13.93
N VAL A 517 -19.11 1.18 -15.16
CA VAL A 517 -18.16 1.56 -16.21
C VAL A 517 -17.44 2.86 -15.85
N GLY A 518 -18.12 3.89 -15.37
CA GLY A 518 -17.47 5.17 -15.07
C GLY A 518 -16.65 5.20 -13.78
N THR A 519 -16.91 4.27 -12.84
CA THR A 519 -16.25 4.25 -11.51
C THR A 519 -15.22 3.14 -11.33
N HIS A 520 -14.92 2.36 -12.37
CA HIS A 520 -14.00 1.23 -12.26
C HIS A 520 -12.55 1.62 -11.87
N HIS A 521 -12.12 2.88 -12.06
CA HIS A 521 -10.85 3.40 -11.55
C HIS A 521 -10.97 4.18 -10.24
N GLY A 522 -12.12 4.16 -9.56
CA GLY A 522 -12.37 4.93 -8.33
C GLY A 522 -12.53 6.45 -8.52
N ARG A 523 -12.29 6.94 -9.74
CA ARG A 523 -12.63 8.31 -10.21
C ARG A 523 -14.09 8.37 -10.65
N GLY A 524 -14.70 9.55 -10.65
CA GLY A 524 -16.13 9.67 -10.97
C GLY A 524 -17.08 9.39 -9.80
N ARG A 525 -16.58 9.27 -8.56
CA ARG A 525 -17.39 9.06 -7.33
C ARG A 525 -17.50 10.33 -6.48
N PRO A 526 -18.42 11.27 -6.76
CA PRO A 526 -19.31 11.31 -7.90
C PRO A 526 -18.77 12.20 -9.04
N PHE A 527 -17.57 12.79 -8.95
CA PHE A 527 -17.12 13.76 -9.96
C PHE A 527 -15.90 13.28 -10.75
N PHE A 528 -15.96 13.54 -12.06
CA PHE A 528 -14.80 13.48 -12.96
C PHE A 528 -13.93 14.73 -12.82
N PRO A 529 -12.61 14.62 -13.02
CA PRO A 529 -11.73 15.78 -12.99
C PRO A 529 -12.09 16.77 -14.12
N PRO A 530 -12.06 18.09 -13.85
CA PRO A 530 -12.28 19.08 -14.90
C PRO A 530 -11.09 19.08 -15.86
N VAL A 531 -11.33 18.66 -17.10
CA VAL A 531 -10.34 18.66 -18.17
C VAL A 531 -10.94 19.40 -19.36
N GLU A 532 -10.21 20.37 -19.89
CA GLU A 532 -10.58 21.05 -21.13
C GLU A 532 -9.89 20.36 -22.30
N ASP A 533 -10.66 19.91 -23.28
CA ASP A 533 -10.17 19.40 -24.56
C ASP A 533 -10.71 20.28 -25.71
N PRO A 534 -10.02 21.38 -26.04
CA PRO A 534 -10.54 22.40 -26.96
C PRO A 534 -10.62 21.92 -28.41
N GLU A 535 -10.08 20.75 -28.75
CA GLU A 535 -10.01 20.25 -30.13
C GLU A 535 -11.36 19.72 -30.65
N GLY A 536 -12.37 19.53 -29.79
CA GLY A 536 -13.78 19.39 -30.19
C GLY A 536 -14.04 18.38 -31.32
N TRP A 537 -13.46 17.19 -31.23
CA TRP A 537 -13.53 16.16 -32.28
C TRP A 537 -14.30 14.93 -31.80
N GLU A 538 -14.71 14.06 -32.72
CA GLU A 538 -15.47 12.83 -32.44
C GLU A 538 -14.73 11.61 -33.01
N PHE A 539 -14.96 10.44 -32.42
CA PHE A 539 -14.43 9.16 -32.90
C PHE A 539 -15.45 8.04 -32.81
N ALA A 540 -15.27 7.01 -33.63
CA ALA A 540 -16.14 5.85 -33.64
C ALA A 540 -15.62 4.75 -32.71
N ILE A 541 -16.52 4.18 -31.92
CA ILE A 541 -16.29 2.93 -31.19
C ILE A 541 -17.24 1.88 -31.76
N THR A 542 -16.73 0.67 -32.01
CA THR A 542 -17.53 -0.45 -32.50
C THR A 542 -17.52 -1.59 -31.50
N LEU A 543 -18.71 -2.05 -31.13
CA LEU A 543 -18.91 -3.23 -30.28
C LEU A 543 -19.97 -4.12 -30.94
N ASP A 544 -19.68 -5.42 -31.08
CA ASP A 544 -20.60 -6.41 -31.65
C ASP A 544 -21.22 -6.03 -33.01
N GLY A 545 -20.47 -5.28 -33.82
CA GLY A 545 -20.91 -4.80 -35.14
C GLY A 545 -21.76 -3.52 -35.12
N GLN A 546 -22.11 -2.98 -33.95
CA GLN A 546 -22.73 -1.68 -33.78
C GLN A 546 -21.65 -0.61 -33.59
N ALA A 547 -21.66 0.42 -34.43
CA ALA A 547 -20.76 1.57 -34.32
C ALA A 547 -21.49 2.78 -33.74
N VAL A 548 -20.89 3.41 -32.73
CA VAL A 548 -21.36 4.66 -32.13
C VAL A 548 -20.30 5.73 -32.23
N THR A 549 -20.75 6.97 -32.42
CA THR A 549 -19.87 8.15 -32.41
C THR A 549 -19.80 8.71 -31.00
N VAL A 550 -18.57 8.92 -30.51
CA VAL A 550 -18.28 9.39 -29.15
C VAL A 550 -17.59 10.76 -29.24
N PRO A 551 -18.06 11.77 -28.48
CA PRO A 551 -17.39 13.05 -28.41
C PRO A 551 -16.06 12.96 -27.66
N GLY A 552 -15.07 13.74 -28.10
CA GLY A 552 -13.77 13.87 -27.44
C GLY A 552 -13.88 14.45 -26.02
N ASP A 553 -14.88 15.30 -25.77
CA ASP A 553 -15.28 15.74 -24.42
C ASP A 553 -16.73 15.29 -24.13
N PRO A 554 -16.93 14.21 -23.37
CA PRO A 554 -18.26 13.76 -22.91
C PRO A 554 -18.99 14.71 -21.96
N GLY A 555 -18.30 15.68 -21.35
CA GLY A 555 -18.93 16.65 -20.44
C GLY A 555 -19.35 16.11 -19.07
N LEU A 556 -18.97 14.89 -18.67
CA LEU A 556 -19.35 14.28 -17.37
C LEU A 556 -18.80 15.04 -16.14
N GLN A 557 -17.78 15.87 -16.33
CA GLN A 557 -17.21 16.76 -15.32
C GLN A 557 -18.12 17.96 -15.00
N ARG A 558 -19.11 18.25 -15.85
CA ARG A 558 -20.02 19.39 -15.67
C ARG A 558 -21.06 19.08 -14.60
N LEU A 559 -21.39 20.09 -13.80
CA LEU A 559 -22.41 19.97 -12.75
C LEU A 559 -23.83 19.78 -13.30
N ASP A 560 -24.09 20.20 -14.54
CA ASP A 560 -25.36 20.01 -15.24
C ASP A 560 -25.39 18.74 -16.10
N SER A 561 -24.37 17.88 -15.99
CA SER A 561 -24.38 16.56 -16.61
C SER A 561 -25.27 15.59 -15.80
N PHE A 562 -25.78 14.55 -16.46
CA PHE A 562 -26.58 13.50 -15.81
C PHE A 562 -25.80 12.71 -14.75
N TRP A 563 -24.46 12.76 -14.77
CA TRP A 563 -23.60 11.89 -13.99
C TRP A 563 -23.76 12.08 -12.47
N PHE A 564 -23.87 13.33 -12.03
CA PHE A 564 -24.08 13.63 -10.61
C PHE A 564 -25.43 13.11 -10.11
N GLU A 565 -26.50 13.30 -10.90
CA GLU A 565 -27.82 12.80 -10.55
C GLU A 565 -27.89 11.27 -10.58
N LEU A 566 -27.19 10.64 -11.52
CA LEU A 566 -27.04 9.18 -11.58
C LEU A 566 -26.42 8.63 -10.29
N ALA A 567 -25.37 9.29 -9.78
CA ALA A 567 -24.74 8.90 -8.51
C ALA A 567 -25.74 8.90 -7.35
N GLU A 568 -26.52 9.98 -7.20
CA GLU A 568 -27.52 10.12 -6.14
C GLU A 568 -28.65 9.07 -6.27
N ARG A 569 -29.12 8.79 -7.50
CA ARG A 569 -30.15 7.76 -7.75
C ARG A 569 -29.66 6.36 -7.40
N LEU A 570 -28.44 6.00 -7.80
CA LEU A 570 -27.88 4.68 -7.50
C LEU A 570 -27.54 4.50 -6.03
N GLN A 571 -27.05 5.56 -5.36
CA GLN A 571 -26.86 5.56 -3.91
C GLN A 571 -28.18 5.35 -3.17
N ALA A 572 -29.26 6.01 -3.60
CA ALA A 572 -30.59 5.79 -3.01
C ALA A 572 -31.12 4.37 -3.25
N ARG A 573 -30.82 3.75 -4.40
CA ARG A 573 -31.32 2.43 -4.78
C ARG A 573 -30.55 1.26 -4.15
N PHE A 574 -29.23 1.32 -4.16
CA PHE A 574 -28.36 0.22 -3.69
C PHE A 574 -27.75 0.49 -2.31
N GLY A 575 -27.72 1.76 -1.90
CA GLY A 575 -26.95 2.17 -0.74
C GLY A 575 -25.44 2.13 -0.99
N PRO A 576 -24.66 2.74 -0.08
CA PRO A 576 -23.22 2.95 -0.26
C PRO A 576 -22.42 1.64 -0.28
N TRP A 577 -22.86 0.64 0.51
CA TRP A 577 -22.16 -0.63 0.67
C TRP A 577 -22.36 -1.56 -0.52
N GLN A 578 -23.60 -1.75 -0.97
CA GLN A 578 -23.86 -2.66 -2.09
C GLN A 578 -23.28 -2.09 -3.38
N LEU A 579 -23.37 -0.78 -3.60
CA LEU A 579 -22.80 -0.14 -4.77
C LEU A 579 -21.27 -0.27 -4.79
N ALA A 580 -20.60 0.00 -3.66
CA ALA A 580 -19.15 -0.20 -3.52
C ALA A 580 -18.75 -1.68 -3.70
N PHE A 581 -19.58 -2.62 -3.25
CA PHE A 581 -19.34 -4.04 -3.43
C PHE A 581 -19.38 -4.46 -4.92
N LEU A 582 -20.37 -3.98 -5.68
CA LEU A 582 -20.47 -4.24 -7.12
C LEU A 582 -19.28 -3.65 -7.90
N GLU A 583 -18.87 -2.42 -7.56
CA GLU A 583 -17.67 -1.79 -8.10
C GLU A 583 -16.41 -2.63 -7.78
N ALA A 584 -16.28 -3.10 -6.55
CA ALA A 584 -15.14 -3.92 -6.12
C ALA A 584 -15.03 -5.23 -6.91
N LEU A 585 -16.16 -5.89 -7.21
CA LEU A 585 -16.17 -7.12 -8.02
C LEU A 585 -15.60 -6.87 -9.43
N LEU A 586 -16.02 -5.78 -10.08
CA LEU A 586 -15.50 -5.39 -11.40
C LEU A 586 -14.01 -5.04 -11.32
N ARG A 587 -13.61 -4.22 -10.35
CA ARG A 587 -12.21 -3.80 -10.13
C ARG A 587 -11.29 -4.99 -9.92
N LEU A 588 -11.67 -5.92 -9.04
CA LEU A 588 -10.89 -7.13 -8.76
C LEU A 588 -10.81 -8.05 -9.98
N ALA A 589 -11.87 -8.12 -10.79
CA ALA A 589 -11.88 -8.89 -12.02
C ALA A 589 -10.89 -8.33 -13.05
N ASP A 590 -10.89 -7.01 -13.29
CA ASP A 590 -9.92 -6.36 -14.16
C ASP A 590 -8.49 -6.56 -13.65
N HIS A 591 -8.24 -6.30 -12.36
CA HIS A 591 -6.91 -6.48 -11.77
C HIS A 591 -6.37 -7.90 -11.97
N ARG A 592 -7.20 -8.93 -11.73
CA ARG A 592 -6.76 -10.32 -11.83
C ARG A 592 -6.55 -10.76 -13.28
N VAL A 593 -7.40 -10.33 -14.21
CA VAL A 593 -7.20 -10.60 -15.64
C VAL A 593 -5.94 -9.91 -16.15
N SER A 594 -5.74 -8.65 -15.75
CA SER A 594 -4.55 -7.86 -16.05
C SER A 594 -3.25 -8.51 -15.54
N GLU A 595 -3.28 -9.08 -14.34
CA GLU A 595 -2.16 -9.84 -13.76
C GLU A 595 -1.84 -11.09 -14.58
N GLU A 596 -2.86 -11.88 -14.93
CA GLU A 596 -2.71 -13.09 -15.76
C GLU A 596 -2.16 -12.78 -17.16
N GLU A 597 -2.58 -11.66 -17.76
CA GLU A 597 -2.07 -11.16 -19.04
C GLU A 597 -0.61 -10.70 -18.98
N ALA A 598 -0.14 -10.25 -17.81
CA ALA A 598 1.23 -9.79 -17.62
C ALA A 598 2.23 -10.92 -17.31
N GLY A 599 1.74 -12.07 -16.81
CA GLY A 599 2.53 -13.25 -16.47
C GLY A 599 2.69 -14.28 -17.59
N GLY A 600 1.83 -14.24 -18.62
CA GLY A 600 1.98 -14.99 -19.88
C GLY A 600 2.93 -14.30 -20.85
#